data_AF-D3AHH4-F1
#
_entry.id   AF-D3AHH4-F1
#
_cell.length_a   1.000
_cell.length_b   1.000
_cell.length_c   1.000
_cell.angle_alpha   90.00
_cell.angle_beta   90.00
_cell.angle_gamma   90.00
#
_symmetry.space_group_name_H-M   'P 1'
#
loop_
_entity.id
_entity.type
_entity.pdbx_description
1 polymer ?
#
loop_
_entity_poly.entity_id
_entity_poly.type
_entity_poly.pdbx_seq_one_letter_code
_entity_poly.pdbx_strand_id
1 'polypeptide(L)'
;MFDFYFRVYNKLIKDIKIPFKLEGGNRIDDTPVHKVLREALANCLVNADFYVGRGIVVRKNQESIVIENPGYVRIEKRQMLKGVISDPRNKTLMKMFNMIGIGERAGSGVPYIFSV
;
A
#
# COMPACT_ATOMS: atom_id res chain seq x y z
N MET A 1 -15.01 0.87 -2.24
CA MET A 1 -13.64 0.81 -1.68
C MET A 1 -12.74 -0.15 -2.46
N PHE A 2 -13.17 -1.41 -2.64
CA PHE A 2 -12.42 -2.42 -3.41
C PHE A 2 -12.15 -1.98 -4.85
N ASP A 3 -13.18 -1.56 -5.58
CA ASP A 3 -13.02 -1.07 -6.96
C ASP A 3 -12.07 0.13 -7.07
N PHE A 4 -12.09 1.02 -6.06
CA PHE A 4 -11.18 2.14 -6.01
C PHE A 4 -9.73 1.65 -5.92
N TYR A 5 -9.43 0.67 -5.07
CA TYR A 5 -8.10 0.09 -4.94
C TYR A 5 -7.59 -0.43 -6.29
N PHE A 6 -8.34 -1.32 -6.96
CA PHE A 6 -7.88 -1.91 -8.22
C PHE A 6 -7.79 -0.88 -9.35
N ARG A 7 -8.73 0.06 -9.42
CA ARG A 7 -8.68 1.15 -10.42
C ARG A 7 -7.44 2.03 -10.24
N VAL A 8 -7.10 2.39 -9.00
CA VAL A 8 -5.91 3.21 -8.71
C VAL A 8 -4.63 2.40 -8.93
N TYR A 9 -4.58 1.17 -8.41
CA TYR A 9 -3.42 0.29 -8.56
C TYR A 9 -3.06 0.06 -10.02
N ASN A 10 -4.04 -0.29 -10.86
CA ASN A 10 -3.83 -0.52 -12.30
C ASN A 10 -3.32 0.75 -13.03
N LYS A 11 -3.74 1.95 -12.58
CA LYS A 11 -3.22 3.22 -13.11
C LYS A 11 -1.78 3.47 -12.67
N LEU A 12 -1.41 3.13 -11.42
CA LEU A 12 -0.08 3.35 -10.90
C LEU A 12 0.95 2.47 -11.62
N ILE A 13 0.63 1.19 -11.84
CA ILE A 13 1.57 0.21 -12.39
C ILE A 13 1.73 0.27 -13.92
N LYS A 14 0.85 1.00 -14.62
CA LYS A 14 0.79 1.02 -16.10
C LYS A 14 2.15 1.31 -16.77
N ASP A 15 2.97 2.16 -16.16
CA ASP A 15 4.26 2.60 -16.72
C ASP A 15 5.46 1.92 -16.05
N ILE A 16 5.22 0.93 -15.19
CA ILE A 16 6.30 0.19 -14.51
C ILE A 16 6.81 -0.89 -15.47
N LYS A 17 8.10 -0.81 -15.80
CA LYS A 17 8.76 -1.85 -16.58
C LYS A 17 8.83 -3.14 -15.76
N ILE A 18 8.34 -4.22 -16.35
CA ILE A 18 8.44 -5.57 -15.80
C ILE A 18 9.63 -6.24 -16.51
N PRO A 19 10.77 -6.44 -15.84
CA PRO A 19 11.88 -7.19 -16.43
C PRO A 19 11.44 -8.64 -16.66
N PHE A 20 11.91 -9.24 -17.76
CA PHE A 20 11.67 -10.65 -17.98
C PHE A 20 12.44 -11.48 -16.94
N LYS A 21 11.71 -12.14 -16.04
CA LYS A 21 12.28 -13.02 -15.01
C LYS A 21 11.44 -14.30 -14.92
N LEU A 22 12.13 -15.44 -14.83
CA LEU A 22 11.52 -16.75 -14.63
C LEU A 22 11.91 -17.30 -13.25
N GLU A 23 10.96 -17.93 -12.56
CA GLU A 23 11.20 -18.69 -11.33
C GLU A 23 10.40 -20.00 -11.43
N GLY A 24 11.09 -21.13 -11.34
CA GLY A 24 10.46 -22.45 -11.50
C GLY A 24 9.75 -22.66 -12.85
N GLY A 25 10.18 -21.96 -13.91
CA GLY A 25 9.55 -22.00 -15.23
C GLY A 25 8.35 -21.06 -15.42
N ASN A 26 7.90 -20.39 -14.35
CA ASN A 26 6.83 -19.39 -14.43
C ASN A 26 7.41 -17.98 -14.55
N ARG A 27 6.76 -17.14 -15.34
CA ARG A 27 7.12 -15.71 -15.45
C ARG A 27 6.70 -14.96 -14.20
N ILE A 28 7.62 -14.19 -13.63
CA ILE A 28 7.35 -13.29 -12.52
C ILE A 28 7.09 -11.90 -13.10
N ASP A 29 5.83 -11.48 -13.04
CA ASP A 29 5.44 -10.12 -13.43
C ASP A 29 5.50 -9.12 -12.26
N ASP A 30 5.61 -9.63 -11.03
CA ASP A 30 5.59 -8.83 -9.82
C ASP A 30 7.00 -8.33 -9.45
N THR A 31 7.20 -7.01 -9.51
CA THR A 31 8.48 -6.38 -9.14
C THR A 31 8.42 -5.86 -7.68
N PRO A 32 9.55 -5.59 -7.03
CA PRO A 32 9.54 -4.95 -5.69
C PRO A 32 8.68 -3.68 -5.65
N VAL A 33 8.69 -2.89 -6.73
CA VAL A 33 7.87 -1.67 -6.86
C VAL A 33 6.37 -1.99 -6.81
N HIS A 34 5.92 -3.06 -7.47
CA HIS A 34 4.51 -3.47 -7.42
C HIS A 34 4.08 -3.80 -5.99
N LYS A 35 4.93 -4.52 -5.24
CA LYS A 35 4.66 -4.84 -3.84
C LYS A 35 4.64 -3.60 -2.95
N VAL A 36 5.59 -2.68 -3.14
CA VAL A 36 5.63 -1.37 -2.44
C VAL A 36 4.34 -0.58 -2.70
N LEU A 37 3.87 -0.53 -3.95
CA LEU A 37 2.65 0.20 -4.30
C LEU A 37 1.39 -0.44 -3.72
N ARG A 38 1.29 -1.78 -3.72
CA ARG A 38 0.17 -2.48 -3.07
C ARG A 38 0.12 -2.18 -1.59
N GLU A 39 1.28 -2.21 -0.93
CA GLU A 39 1.42 -1.97 0.50
C GLU A 39 1.12 -0.51 0.87
N ALA A 40 1.68 0.45 0.12
CA ALA A 40 1.46 1.88 0.36
C ALA A 40 -0.02 2.26 0.16
N LEU A 41 -0.65 1.76 -0.91
CA LEU A 41 -2.06 2.01 -1.17
C LEU A 41 -2.96 1.35 -0.12
N ALA A 42 -2.71 0.09 0.24
CA ALA A 42 -3.48 -0.58 1.29
C ALA A 42 -3.35 0.15 2.63
N ASN A 43 -2.14 0.54 3.04
CA ASN A 43 -1.91 1.28 4.29
C ASN A 43 -2.62 2.64 4.29
N CYS A 44 -2.60 3.35 3.16
CA CYS A 44 -3.34 4.60 2.99
C CYS A 44 -4.84 4.41 3.22
N LEU A 45 -5.44 3.38 2.61
CA LEU A 45 -6.87 3.10 2.71
C LEU A 45 -7.29 2.61 4.10
N VAL A 46 -6.50 1.70 4.69
CA VAL A 46 -6.75 1.16 6.03
C VAL A 46 -6.67 2.25 7.09
N ASN A 47 -5.81 3.25 6.90
CA ASN A 47 -5.63 4.35 7.85
C ASN A 47 -6.40 5.62 7.48
N ALA A 48 -7.15 5.67 6.38
CA ALA A 48 -7.94 6.84 6.03
C ALA A 48 -9.03 7.13 7.08
N ASP A 49 -9.13 8.39 7.49
CA ASP A 49 -10.27 8.87 8.25
C ASP A 49 -11.43 9.21 7.31
N PHE A 50 -12.41 8.32 7.24
CA PHE A 50 -13.58 8.49 6.36
C PHE A 50 -14.64 9.44 6.92
N TYR A 51 -14.45 9.97 8.13
CA TYR A 51 -15.39 10.90 8.76
C TYR A 51 -15.05 12.38 8.51
N VAL A 52 -13.92 12.68 7.86
CA VAL A 52 -13.53 14.05 7.50
C VAL A 52 -13.77 14.34 6.02
N GLY A 53 -14.00 15.62 5.67
CA GLY A 53 -14.39 16.04 4.33
C GLY A 53 -13.31 15.95 3.23
N ARG A 54 -12.08 15.50 3.54
CA ARG A 54 -11.00 15.33 2.56
C ARG A 54 -10.90 13.88 2.14
N GLY A 55 -10.89 13.61 0.83
CA GLY A 55 -10.68 12.28 0.28
C GLY A 55 -9.21 11.83 0.25
N ILE A 56 -8.99 10.57 -0.12
CA ILE A 56 -7.66 10.05 -0.45
C ILE A 56 -7.16 10.71 -1.73
N VAL A 57 -5.91 11.19 -1.73
CA VAL A 57 -5.29 11.85 -2.88
C VAL A 57 -4.10 11.01 -3.34
N VAL A 58 -4.10 10.65 -4.63
CA VAL A 58 -2.99 9.94 -5.27
C VAL A 58 -2.49 10.79 -6.42
N ARG A 59 -1.24 11.24 -6.34
CA ARG A 59 -0.55 12.00 -7.40
C ARG A 59 0.63 11.19 -7.90
N LYS A 60 0.73 11.04 -9.22
CA LYS A 60 1.86 10.41 -9.89
C LYS A 60 2.48 11.44 -10.82
N ASN A 61 3.77 11.71 -10.66
CA ASN A 61 4.57 12.44 -11.64
C ASN A 61 5.69 11.52 -12.15
N GLN A 62 6.62 12.05 -12.96
CA GLN A 62 7.67 11.24 -13.57
C GLN A 62 8.67 10.67 -12.54
N GLU A 63 8.87 11.36 -11.42
CA GLU A 63 9.91 11.04 -10.43
C GLU A 63 9.36 10.39 -9.16
N SER A 64 8.06 10.56 -8.88
CA SER A 64 7.48 10.24 -7.59
C SER A 64 5.99 9.90 -7.66
N ILE A 65 5.57 9.09 -6.68
CA ILE A 65 4.18 8.79 -6.40
C ILE A 65 3.90 9.26 -4.96
N VAL A 66 2.92 10.13 -4.81
CA VAL A 66 2.47 10.67 -3.53
C VAL A 66 1.08 10.13 -3.24
N ILE A 67 0.94 9.45 -2.10
CA ILE A 67 -0.31 8.87 -1.62
C ILE A 67 -0.63 9.51 -0.26
N GLU A 68 -1.75 10.21 -0.16
CA GLU A 68 -2.19 10.89 1.06
C GLU A 68 -3.58 10.40 1.47
N ASN A 69 -3.76 10.11 2.75
CA ASN A 69 -5.07 9.87 3.35
C ASN A 69 -5.44 10.97 4.37
N PRO A 70 -6.73 11.24 4.56
CA PRO A 70 -7.21 12.02 5.69
C PRO A 70 -6.88 11.35 7.04
N GLY A 71 -6.79 12.19 8.07
CA GLY A 71 -6.56 11.77 9.45
C GLY A 71 -5.09 11.83 9.88
N TYR A 72 -4.84 11.51 11.15
CA TYR A 72 -3.50 11.46 11.74
C TYR A 72 -3.04 10.01 11.94
N VAL A 73 -1.73 9.82 12.08
CA VAL A 73 -1.14 8.53 12.42
C VAL A 73 -1.42 8.21 13.89
N ARG A 74 -1.94 7.01 14.18
CA ARG A 74 -2.34 6.59 15.55
C ARG A 74 -1.20 6.02 16.40
N ILE A 75 -0.05 5.75 15.79
CA ILE A 75 1.15 5.23 16.45
C ILE A 75 2.33 6.17 16.24
N GLU A 76 3.31 6.11 17.15
CA GLU A 76 4.51 6.94 17.03
C GLU A 76 5.29 6.59 15.75
N LYS A 77 5.81 7.60 15.04
CA LYS A 77 6.61 7.41 13.81
C LYS A 77 7.74 6.40 14.01
N ARG A 78 8.43 6.43 15.15
CA ARG A 78 9.51 5.50 15.48
C ARG A 78 9.02 4.06 15.58
N GLN A 79 7.82 3.85 16.09
CA GLN A 79 7.21 2.52 16.20
C GLN A 79 6.74 2.00 14.84
N MET A 80 6.22 2.89 13.97
CA MET A 80 5.88 2.52 12.58
C MET A 80 7.09 1.96 11.83
N LEU A 81 8.25 2.62 11.94
CA LEU A 81 9.47 2.21 11.26
C LEU A 81 10.05 0.89 11.78
N LYS A 82 9.76 0.52 13.04
CA LYS A 82 10.12 -0.79 13.60
C LYS A 82 9.16 -1.90 13.16
N GLY A 83 7.92 -1.54 12.84
CA GLY A 83 6.90 -2.45 12.35
C GLY A 83 6.38 -3.48 13.34
N VAL A 84 6.59 -3.25 14.65
CA VAL A 84 6.19 -4.19 15.71
C VAL A 84 4.73 -3.97 16.14
N ILE A 85 4.21 -2.75 15.98
CA ILE A 85 2.88 -2.35 16.45
C ILE A 85 2.08 -1.81 15.27
N SER A 86 0.83 -2.26 15.15
CA SER A 86 -0.14 -1.74 14.18
C SER A 86 -1.45 -1.40 14.89
N ASP A 87 -1.91 -0.16 14.76
CA ASP A 87 -3.24 0.30 15.22
C ASP A 87 -4.01 0.89 14.03
N PRO A 88 -4.53 0.05 13.12
CA PRO A 88 -5.23 0.51 11.93
C PRO A 88 -6.55 1.20 12.31
N ARG A 89 -6.82 2.35 11.68
CA ARG A 89 -8.09 3.06 11.88
C ARG A 89 -9.29 2.22 11.44
N ASN A 90 -9.16 1.48 10.34
CA ASN A 90 -10.22 0.65 9.78
C ASN A 90 -9.85 -0.85 9.80
N LYS A 91 -10.04 -1.52 10.95
CA LYS A 91 -9.70 -2.95 11.15
C LYS A 91 -10.39 -3.89 10.15
N THR A 92 -11.64 -3.63 9.79
CA THR A 92 -12.37 -4.44 8.80
C THR A 92 -11.77 -4.33 7.39
N LEU A 93 -11.33 -3.13 6.98
CA LEU A 93 -10.63 -2.96 5.71
C LEU A 93 -9.28 -3.67 5.71
N MET A 94 -8.53 -3.63 6.83
CA MET A 94 -7.30 -4.39 6.97
C MET A 94 -7.56 -5.89 6.80
N LYS A 95 -8.57 -6.43 7.48
CA LYS A 95 -8.97 -7.84 7.35
C LYS A 95 -9.33 -8.21 5.91
N MET A 96 -10.08 -7.34 5.23
CA MET A 96 -10.44 -7.54 3.81
C MET A 96 -9.21 -7.61 2.91
N PHE A 97 -8.24 -6.70 3.07
CA PHE A 97 -7.00 -6.75 2.29
C PHE A 97 -6.20 -8.02 2.56
N ASN A 98 -6.07 -8.43 3.82
CA ASN A 98 -5.37 -9.66 4.18
C ASN A 98 -6.00 -10.91 3.54
N MET A 99 -7.33 -10.97 3.46
CA MET A 99 -8.04 -12.09 2.83
C MET A 99 -7.73 -12.26 1.33
N ILE A 100 -7.27 -11.21 0.65
CA ILE A 100 -6.88 -11.24 -0.76
C ILE A 100 -5.35 -11.16 -0.96
N GLY A 101 -4.57 -11.43 0.08
CA GLY A 101 -3.11 -11.44 0.01
C GLY A 101 -2.45 -10.06 -0.08
N ILE A 102 -3.15 -9.00 0.35
CA ILE A 102 -2.63 -7.62 0.36
C ILE A 102 -2.42 -7.19 1.82
N GLY A 103 -1.23 -6.71 2.17
CA GLY A 103 -0.96 -6.26 3.54
C GLY A 103 -0.83 -7.40 4.57
N GLU A 104 -0.49 -8.62 4.14
CA GLU A 104 -0.43 -9.85 4.96
C GLU A 104 0.37 -9.73 6.26
N ARG A 105 1.25 -8.74 6.37
CA ARG A 105 2.10 -8.51 7.53
C ARG A 105 1.72 -7.20 8.22
N ALA A 106 0.73 -7.27 9.09
CA ALA A 106 0.38 -6.17 9.98
C ALA A 106 1.65 -5.68 10.71
N GLY A 107 1.98 -4.39 10.54
CA GLY A 107 3.18 -3.78 11.11
C GLY A 107 4.40 -3.77 10.18
N SER A 108 4.64 -4.76 9.32
CA SER A 108 5.87 -4.77 8.48
C SER A 108 5.75 -3.99 7.17
N GLY A 109 4.58 -3.46 6.85
CA GLY A 109 4.31 -2.76 5.59
C GLY A 109 5.18 -1.51 5.39
N VAL A 110 5.23 -0.66 6.41
CA VAL A 110 6.04 0.56 6.39
C VAL A 110 7.54 0.23 6.29
N PRO A 111 8.13 -0.64 7.14
CA PRO A 111 9.52 -1.06 6.96
C PRO A 111 9.85 -1.59 5.56
N TYR A 112 8.93 -2.34 4.93
CA TYR A 112 9.14 -2.87 3.58
C TYR A 112 9.23 -1.76 2.53
N ILE A 113 8.36 -0.74 2.61
CA ILE A 113 8.38 0.42 1.72
C ILE A 113 9.74 1.14 1.76
N PHE A 114 10.36 1.23 2.94
CA PHE A 114 11.68 1.86 3.13
C PHE A 114 12.87 0.95 2.82
N SER A 115 12.65 -0.33 2.52
CA SER A 115 13.73 -1.31 2.30
C SER A 115 14.07 -1.55 0.83
N VAL A 116 13.29 -0.97 -0.10
CA VAL A 116 13.43 -1.11 -1.56
C VAL A 116 14.24 0.05 -2.12
#